data_AF-A0A838QH84-F1
#
_entry.id   AF-A0A838QH84-F1
#
_cell.length_a   1.000
_cell.length_b   1.000
_cell.length_c   1.000
_cell.angle_alpha   90.00
_cell.angle_beta   90.00
_cell.angle_gamma   90.00
#
_symmetry.space_group_name_H-M   'P 1'
#
loop_
_entity.id
_entity.type
_entity.pdbx_description
1 polymer ?
#
loop_
_entity_poly.entity_id
_entity_poly.type
_entity_poly.pdbx_seq_one_letter_code
_entity_poly.pdbx_strand_id
1 'polypeptide(L)'
;MLQWGATPSDLDAHLTGPTETESRFHVYFGVRGSLDAAPFAALDRDDTDSFGPETITVSRMVEGTYRFSVHDFVNRGASSDSPSDALALSSATVTVYLASGESQVFGVPEGQPGTLWTVFTLSGGTITPVNTMSYESTPANTAAFSIFGRTANAMRSDAALIDDAVARHPK
;
A
#
# COMPACT_ATOMS: atom_id res chain seq x y z
N MET A 1 -7.70 -7.06 -4.99
CA MET A 1 -8.99 -6.80 -4.34
C MET A 1 -8.81 -6.97 -2.84
N LEU A 2 -9.14 -5.93 -2.08
CA LEU A 2 -9.18 -5.90 -0.63
C LEU A 2 -10.63 -6.09 -0.18
N GLN A 3 -10.85 -6.95 0.83
CA GLN A 3 -12.14 -7.17 1.49
C GLN A 3 -11.91 -7.25 3.00
N TRP A 4 -12.84 -6.77 3.83
CA TRP A 4 -12.72 -6.82 5.29
C TRP A 4 -14.09 -6.91 5.97
N GLY A 5 -14.08 -7.14 7.28
CA GLY A 5 -15.28 -7.18 8.12
C GLY A 5 -15.88 -5.80 8.39
N ALA A 6 -16.81 -5.73 9.34
CA ALA A 6 -17.49 -4.48 9.68
C ALA A 6 -16.58 -3.43 10.36
N THR A 7 -15.51 -3.90 11.02
CA THR A 7 -14.59 -3.08 11.82
C THR A 7 -13.14 -3.39 11.43
N PRO A 8 -12.26 -2.39 11.26
CA PRO A 8 -12.57 -0.96 11.23
C PRO A 8 -13.47 -0.62 10.03
N SER A 9 -14.19 0.50 10.13
CA SER A 9 -15.16 0.87 9.11
C SER A 9 -14.52 1.26 7.77
N ASP A 10 -13.23 1.60 7.79
CA ASP A 10 -12.51 2.14 6.64
C ASP A 10 -11.08 1.60 6.60
N LEU A 11 -10.82 0.76 5.58
CA LEU A 11 -9.50 0.25 5.23
C LEU A 11 -9.19 0.64 3.79
N ASP A 12 -8.05 1.27 3.59
CA ASP A 12 -7.62 1.74 2.29
C ASP A 12 -6.63 0.76 1.64
N ALA A 13 -6.80 0.54 0.34
CA ALA A 13 -5.86 -0.12 -0.54
C ALA A 13 -4.82 0.90 -1.06
N HIS A 14 -3.55 0.56 -0.87
CA HIS A 14 -2.43 1.37 -1.33
C HIS A 14 -1.58 0.55 -2.30
N LEU A 15 -1.33 1.09 -3.49
CA LEU A 15 -0.37 0.55 -4.43
C LEU A 15 0.70 1.59 -4.73
N THR A 16 1.96 1.23 -4.54
CA THR A 16 3.10 2.02 -5.01
C THR A 16 3.89 1.23 -6.03
N GLY A 17 4.47 1.90 -7.02
CA GLY A 17 5.22 1.24 -8.06
C GLY A 17 6.11 2.19 -8.85
N PRO A 18 6.95 1.66 -9.74
CA PRO A 18 7.82 2.46 -10.60
C PRO A 18 7.01 3.26 -11.62
N THR A 19 7.55 4.41 -12.01
CA THR A 19 7.13 5.19 -13.19
C THR A 19 8.15 5.05 -14.30
N GLU A 20 7.85 5.55 -15.49
CA GLU A 20 8.78 5.55 -16.63
C GLU A 20 10.03 6.42 -16.39
N THR A 21 10.01 7.34 -15.42
CA THR A 21 11.08 8.32 -15.16
C THR A 21 11.86 8.04 -13.87
N GLU A 22 12.05 6.76 -13.51
CA GLU A 22 12.71 6.30 -12.27
C GLU A 22 12.11 6.80 -10.94
N SER A 23 11.02 7.56 -10.98
CA SER A 23 10.24 7.97 -9.80
C SER A 23 9.22 6.89 -9.41
N ARG A 24 8.55 7.03 -8.27
CA ARG A 24 7.47 6.13 -7.84
C ARG A 24 6.11 6.81 -7.91
N PHE A 25 5.09 6.07 -8.33
CA PHE A 25 3.69 6.49 -8.18
C PHE A 25 3.11 5.92 -6.88
N HIS A 26 1.98 6.49 -6.46
CA HIS A 26 1.16 5.99 -5.38
C HIS A 26 -0.33 6.14 -5.75
N VAL A 27 -1.02 5.00 -5.83
CA VAL A 27 -2.47 4.91 -6.01
C VAL A 27 -3.12 4.55 -4.66
N TYR A 28 -4.08 5.38 -4.24
CA TYR A 28 -4.91 5.23 -3.03
C TYR A 28 -6.13 6.17 -3.14
N PHE A 29 -7.01 6.25 -2.13
CA PHE A 29 -8.23 7.08 -2.17
C PHE A 29 -7.96 8.54 -2.58
N GLY A 30 -6.85 9.14 -2.10
CA GLY A 30 -6.48 10.53 -2.40
C GLY A 30 -5.91 10.75 -3.80
N VAL A 31 -5.39 9.70 -4.44
CA VAL A 31 -4.84 9.72 -5.80
C VAL A 31 -5.24 8.43 -6.51
N ARG A 32 -6.41 8.41 -7.16
CA ARG A 32 -6.99 7.18 -7.72
C ARG A 32 -6.29 6.61 -8.95
N GLY A 33 -5.39 7.37 -9.59
CA GLY A 33 -4.65 6.91 -10.77
C GLY A 33 -5.48 6.87 -12.07
N SER A 34 -4.99 6.16 -13.07
CA SER A 34 -5.60 6.00 -14.40
C SER A 34 -5.16 4.70 -15.05
N LEU A 35 -6.06 4.03 -15.77
CA LEU A 35 -5.74 2.85 -16.59
C LEU A 35 -5.31 3.21 -18.02
N ASP A 36 -5.68 4.40 -18.50
CA ASP A 36 -5.46 4.86 -19.88
C ASP A 36 -4.20 5.72 -20.03
N ALA A 37 -3.70 6.27 -18.92
CA ALA A 37 -2.49 7.07 -18.87
C ALA A 37 -1.64 6.64 -17.67
N ALA A 38 -0.37 7.08 -17.63
CA ALA A 38 0.49 6.87 -16.47
C ALA A 38 -0.25 7.25 -15.17
N PRO A 39 -0.26 6.39 -14.14
CA PRO A 39 0.64 5.25 -13.94
C PRO A 39 0.18 3.90 -14.51
N PHE A 40 -0.91 3.85 -15.30
CA PHE A 40 -1.53 2.60 -15.77
C PHE A 40 -1.97 1.68 -14.62
N ALA A 41 -2.30 2.32 -13.50
CA ALA A 41 -2.83 1.71 -12.31
C ALA A 41 -3.94 2.62 -11.77
N ALA A 42 -5.08 2.04 -11.39
CA ALA A 42 -6.19 2.80 -10.87
C ALA A 42 -6.97 2.04 -9.79
N LEU A 43 -7.45 2.79 -8.80
CA LEU A 43 -8.46 2.35 -7.83
C LEU A 43 -9.84 2.45 -8.50
N ASP A 44 -10.57 1.33 -8.55
CA ASP A 44 -11.83 1.20 -9.29
C ASP A 44 -13.03 1.86 -8.60
N ARG A 45 -13.07 1.80 -7.27
CA ARG A 45 -14.09 2.37 -6.42
C ARG A 45 -13.45 2.71 -5.08
N ASP A 46 -13.73 3.91 -4.60
CA ASP A 46 -13.50 4.29 -3.21
C ASP A 46 -14.83 4.03 -2.49
N ASP A 47 -14.85 3.00 -1.66
CA ASP A 47 -16.02 2.61 -0.86
C ASP A 47 -15.73 3.00 0.59
N THR A 48 -16.18 4.20 0.98
CA THR A 48 -15.94 4.75 2.33
C THR A 48 -16.85 4.14 3.40
N ASP A 49 -17.76 3.24 3.02
CA ASP A 49 -18.64 2.51 3.93
C ASP A 49 -18.12 1.07 4.08
N SER A 50 -18.19 0.53 5.31
CA SER A 50 -17.74 -0.83 5.69
C SER A 50 -18.00 -1.91 4.63
N PHE A 51 -17.26 -3.03 4.73
CA PHE A 51 -17.33 -4.27 3.93
C PHE A 51 -16.49 -4.30 2.65
N GLY A 52 -16.07 -3.16 2.08
CA GLY A 52 -15.39 -3.17 0.79
C GLY A 52 -16.22 -3.91 -0.29
N PRO A 53 -15.68 -4.15 -1.50
CA PRO A 53 -14.26 -4.22 -1.81
C PRO A 53 -13.66 -2.92 -2.33
N GLU A 54 -12.36 -2.74 -2.07
CA GLU A 54 -11.51 -1.84 -2.84
C GLU A 54 -10.63 -2.63 -3.81
N THR A 55 -10.60 -2.25 -5.08
CA THR A 55 -9.75 -2.92 -6.08
C THR A 55 -8.86 -1.94 -6.81
N ILE A 56 -7.55 -2.16 -6.71
CA ILE A 56 -6.58 -1.52 -7.59
C ILE A 56 -6.30 -2.45 -8.76
N THR A 57 -6.48 -1.94 -9.97
CA THR A 57 -6.15 -2.60 -11.24
C THR A 57 -4.89 -1.99 -11.84
N VAL A 58 -3.99 -2.82 -12.35
CA VAL A 58 -2.81 -2.39 -13.14
C VAL A 58 -2.99 -2.87 -14.57
N SER A 59 -3.22 -1.94 -15.51
CA SER A 59 -3.41 -2.26 -16.94
C SER A 59 -2.09 -2.44 -17.68
N ARG A 60 -1.01 -1.81 -17.21
CA ARG A 60 0.34 -1.94 -17.78
C ARG A 60 1.41 -1.86 -16.70
N MET A 61 2.31 -2.83 -16.66
CA MET A 61 3.47 -2.80 -15.75
C MET A 61 4.65 -2.06 -16.38
N VAL A 62 5.31 -1.24 -15.57
CA VAL A 62 6.65 -0.69 -15.79
C VAL A 62 7.63 -1.55 -15.01
N GLU A 63 8.84 -1.77 -15.54
CA GLU A 63 9.85 -2.56 -14.86
C GLU A 63 10.20 -1.97 -13.48
N GLY A 64 10.24 -2.85 -12.46
CA GLY A 64 10.55 -2.48 -11.08
C GLY A 64 9.59 -3.13 -10.09
N THR A 65 9.70 -2.70 -8.83
CA THR A 65 8.97 -3.30 -7.71
C THR A 65 7.73 -2.50 -7.35
N TYR A 66 6.59 -3.17 -7.47
CA TYR A 66 5.30 -2.75 -6.94
C TYR A 66 5.16 -3.24 -5.50
N ARG A 67 4.49 -2.46 -4.65
CA ARG A 67 4.15 -2.84 -3.27
C ARG A 67 2.69 -2.53 -3.02
N PHE A 68 1.97 -3.53 -2.53
CA PHE A 68 0.60 -3.39 -2.08
C PHE A 68 0.54 -3.37 -0.55
N SER A 69 -0.27 -2.48 0.00
CA SER A 69 -0.43 -2.31 1.44
C SER A 69 -1.89 -1.98 1.77
N VAL A 70 -2.30 -2.30 3.00
CA VAL A 70 -3.61 -1.97 3.55
C VAL A 70 -3.40 -1.02 4.72
N HIS A 71 -4.07 0.13 4.71
CA HIS A 71 -3.97 1.15 5.75
C HIS A 71 -5.28 1.25 6.52
N ASP A 72 -5.21 1.29 7.85
CA ASP A 72 -6.36 1.52 8.73
C ASP A 72 -6.54 3.03 8.92
N PHE A 73 -7.39 3.63 8.10
CA PHE A 73 -7.66 5.06 8.14
C PHE A 73 -8.30 5.48 9.47
N VAL A 74 -9.23 4.67 9.99
CA VAL A 74 -9.95 4.97 11.23
C VAL A 74 -8.97 5.11 12.40
N ASN A 75 -8.03 4.16 12.51
CA ASN A 75 -7.11 4.07 13.64
C ASN A 75 -5.72 4.61 13.34
N ARG A 76 -5.51 5.30 12.22
CA ARG A 76 -4.21 5.85 11.76
C ARG A 76 -3.42 6.64 12.82
N GLY A 77 -4.09 7.23 13.81
CA GLY A 77 -3.43 7.94 14.91
C GLY A 77 -2.72 7.04 15.94
N ALA A 78 -2.93 5.71 15.89
CA ALA A 78 -2.28 4.76 16.80
C ALA A 78 -0.77 4.65 16.53
N SER A 79 -0.02 4.27 17.56
CA SER A 79 1.43 4.15 17.52
C SER A 79 1.92 3.02 18.43
N SER A 80 3.23 2.80 18.50
CA SER A 80 3.80 1.83 19.47
C SER A 80 3.52 2.19 20.93
N ASP A 81 3.36 3.47 21.25
CA ASP A 81 3.09 3.95 22.61
C ASP A 81 1.59 3.90 22.97
N SER A 82 0.73 3.87 21.95
CA SER A 82 -0.72 3.72 22.07
C SER A 82 -1.22 2.84 20.92
N PRO A 83 -1.07 1.50 21.04
CA PRO A 83 -1.31 0.56 19.96
C PRO A 83 -2.79 0.36 19.65
N SER A 84 -3.09 -0.05 18.43
CA SER A 84 -4.41 -0.52 18.01
C SER A 84 -4.30 -1.89 17.35
N ASP A 85 -5.19 -2.80 17.74
CA ASP A 85 -5.35 -4.14 17.14
C ASP A 85 -6.46 -4.16 16.07
N ALA A 86 -7.09 -3.03 15.77
CA ALA A 86 -8.27 -2.97 14.91
C ALA A 86 -8.02 -3.57 13.52
N LEU A 87 -6.88 -3.23 12.89
CA LEU A 87 -6.49 -3.82 11.61
C LEU A 87 -6.28 -5.34 11.71
N ALA A 88 -5.62 -5.83 12.76
CA ALA A 88 -5.38 -7.26 12.96
C ALA A 88 -6.69 -8.05 13.19
N LEU A 89 -7.70 -7.42 13.78
CA LEU A 89 -9.02 -8.01 14.04
C LEU A 89 -10.03 -7.80 12.89
N SER A 90 -9.60 -7.17 11.79
CA SER A 90 -10.49 -6.78 10.69
C SER A 90 -11.01 -7.92 9.84
N SER A 91 -10.43 -9.12 9.98
CA SER A 91 -10.63 -10.23 9.04
C SER A 91 -10.30 -9.85 7.58
N ALA A 92 -9.44 -8.84 7.37
CA ALA A 92 -9.10 -8.38 6.04
C ALA A 92 -8.38 -9.46 5.23
N THR A 93 -8.77 -9.56 3.97
CA THR A 93 -8.15 -10.44 2.97
C THR A 93 -7.80 -9.65 1.72
N VAL A 94 -6.66 -9.99 1.13
CA VAL A 94 -6.23 -9.45 -0.16
C VAL A 94 -6.10 -10.58 -1.15
N THR A 95 -6.92 -10.54 -2.18
CA THR A 95 -6.81 -11.45 -3.34
C THR A 95 -6.14 -10.73 -4.49
N VAL A 96 -5.07 -11.31 -5.01
CA VAL A 96 -4.31 -10.84 -6.18
C VAL A 96 -4.61 -11.75 -7.35
N TYR A 97 -5.04 -11.17 -8.47
CA TYR A 97 -5.28 -11.90 -9.72
C TYR A 97 -4.19 -11.54 -10.73
N LEU A 98 -3.48 -12.54 -11.23
CA LEU A 98 -2.45 -12.37 -12.25
C LEU A 98 -3.02 -12.65 -13.64
N ALA A 99 -2.43 -12.03 -14.66
CA ALA A 99 -2.81 -12.26 -16.05
C ALA A 99 -2.61 -13.72 -16.51
N SER A 100 -1.76 -14.50 -15.80
CA SER A 100 -1.60 -15.94 -16.00
C SER A 100 -2.85 -16.76 -15.64
N GLY A 101 -3.83 -16.15 -14.96
CA GLY A 101 -5.00 -16.83 -14.39
C GLY A 101 -4.77 -17.37 -12.97
N GLU A 102 -3.54 -17.27 -12.46
CA GLU A 102 -3.25 -17.60 -11.07
C GLU A 102 -3.78 -16.52 -10.12
N SER A 103 -4.13 -16.95 -8.91
CA SER A 103 -4.47 -16.02 -7.83
C SER A 103 -3.75 -16.39 -6.54
N GLN A 104 -3.47 -15.38 -5.72
CA GLN A 104 -2.92 -15.53 -4.38
C GLN A 104 -3.80 -14.79 -3.38
N VAL A 105 -4.00 -15.39 -2.21
CA VAL A 105 -4.81 -14.82 -1.13
C VAL A 105 -3.92 -14.62 0.09
N PHE A 106 -3.99 -13.42 0.67
CA PHE A 106 -3.30 -13.06 1.90
C PHE A 106 -4.35 -12.72 2.96
N GLY A 107 -4.15 -13.24 4.17
CA GLY A 107 -4.92 -12.83 5.36
C GLY A 107 -4.12 -11.85 6.19
N VAL A 108 -4.81 -10.90 6.81
CA VAL A 108 -4.18 -9.93 7.73
C VAL A 108 -3.45 -10.66 8.86
N PRO A 109 -2.24 -10.21 9.28
CA PRO A 109 -1.54 -10.79 10.42
C PRO A 109 -2.35 -10.63 11.71
N GLU A 110 -2.72 -11.76 12.33
CA GLU A 110 -3.42 -11.76 13.61
C GLU A 110 -2.44 -11.50 14.77
N GLY A 111 -2.94 -10.88 15.84
CA GLY A 111 -2.21 -10.68 17.10
C GLY A 111 -1.02 -9.71 17.02
N GLN A 112 -0.91 -8.92 15.96
CA GLN A 112 0.12 -7.89 15.78
C GLN A 112 -0.55 -6.52 15.66
N PRO A 113 -0.36 -5.60 16.63
CA PRO A 113 -0.95 -4.28 16.53
C PRO A 113 -0.26 -3.46 15.43
N GLY A 114 -1.02 -2.56 14.81
CA GLY A 114 -0.53 -1.74 13.71
C GLY A 114 -1.66 -1.03 12.97
N THR A 115 -1.28 -0.06 12.16
CA THR A 115 -2.20 0.69 11.29
C THR A 115 -1.86 0.53 9.81
N LEU A 116 -0.75 -0.14 9.48
CA LEU A 116 -0.33 -0.42 8.11
C LEU A 116 0.12 -1.87 7.98
N TRP A 117 -0.55 -2.62 7.12
CA TRP A 117 -0.18 -3.97 6.72
C TRP A 117 0.49 -3.93 5.34
N THR A 118 1.79 -4.21 5.29
CA THR A 118 2.47 -4.46 4.00
C THR A 118 2.23 -5.91 3.59
N VAL A 119 1.46 -6.10 2.52
CA VAL A 119 0.96 -7.42 2.12
C VAL A 119 2.00 -8.18 1.31
N PHE A 120 2.38 -7.63 0.15
CA PHE A 120 3.30 -8.25 -0.78
C PHE A 120 4.04 -7.20 -1.62
N THR A 121 5.12 -7.65 -2.25
CA THR A 121 5.73 -6.96 -3.39
C THR A 121 5.55 -7.77 -4.67
N LEU A 122 5.44 -7.09 -5.81
CA LEU A 122 5.32 -7.70 -7.13
C LEU A 122 6.44 -7.15 -8.03
N SER A 123 7.20 -8.05 -8.66
CA SER A 123 8.24 -7.69 -9.62
C SER A 123 8.31 -8.73 -10.74
N GLY A 124 8.17 -8.30 -11.99
CA GLY A 124 8.25 -9.19 -13.16
C GLY A 124 7.24 -10.34 -13.13
N GLY A 125 6.06 -10.14 -12.53
CA GLY A 125 5.02 -11.18 -12.36
C GLY A 125 5.18 -12.05 -11.11
N THR A 126 6.33 -11.97 -10.42
CA THR A 126 6.56 -12.70 -9.17
C THR A 126 6.00 -11.93 -7.98
N ILE A 127 5.05 -12.54 -7.27
CA ILE A 127 4.55 -12.04 -5.98
C ILE A 127 5.45 -12.60 -4.87
N THR A 128 6.01 -11.72 -4.05
CA THR A 128 6.76 -12.05 -2.84
C THR A 128 5.95 -11.60 -1.63
N PRO A 129 5.48 -12.54 -0.77
CA PRO A 129 4.82 -12.20 0.48
C PRO A 129 5.72 -11.34 1.38
N VAL A 130 5.16 -10.30 2.00
CA VAL A 130 5.81 -9.50 3.05
C VAL A 130 5.09 -9.71 4.39
N ASN A 131 3.77 -9.65 4.37
CA ASN A 131 2.86 -9.95 5.48
C ASN A 131 3.29 -9.39 6.85
N THR A 132 3.60 -8.09 6.92
CA THR A 132 4.14 -7.44 8.12
C THR A 132 3.30 -6.24 8.54
N MET A 133 3.07 -6.10 9.85
CA MET A 133 2.41 -4.95 10.47
C MET A 133 3.41 -3.83 10.82
N SER A 134 2.95 -2.60 10.72
CA SER A 134 3.68 -1.38 11.10
C SER A 134 2.68 -0.27 11.44
N TYR A 135 3.19 0.91 11.82
CA TYR A 135 2.38 2.09 12.07
C TYR A 135 2.67 3.15 11.02
N GLU A 136 1.60 3.68 10.42
CA GLU A 136 1.60 4.88 9.59
C GLU A 136 0.36 5.70 9.92
N SER A 137 0.52 7.01 10.04
CA SER A 137 -0.57 7.94 10.40
C SER A 137 -1.05 8.78 9.22
N THR A 138 -0.20 8.93 8.21
CA THR A 138 -0.44 9.75 7.03
C THR A 138 -0.62 8.81 5.84
N PRO A 139 -1.83 8.70 5.26
CA PRO A 139 -2.09 7.79 4.14
C PRO A 139 -1.14 8.02 2.95
N ALA A 140 -0.73 9.27 2.69
CA ALA A 140 0.21 9.60 1.62
C ALA A 140 1.66 9.12 1.86
N ASN A 141 2.05 8.77 3.10
CA ASN A 141 3.42 8.37 3.44
C ASN A 141 3.70 6.88 3.22
N THR A 142 2.69 6.07 2.89
CA THR A 142 2.85 4.62 2.59
C THR A 142 3.66 4.35 1.33
N ALA A 143 4.25 5.37 0.71
CA ALA A 143 5.13 5.28 -0.45
C ALA A 143 6.58 4.89 -0.14
N ALA A 144 7.02 4.98 1.13
CA ALA A 144 8.42 4.79 1.50
C ALA A 144 8.77 3.32 1.79
N PHE A 145 9.84 2.77 1.21
CA PHE A 145 10.44 1.51 1.68
C PHE A 145 11.15 1.72 3.02
N SER A 146 10.63 1.13 4.10
CA SER A 146 11.42 0.92 5.33
C SER A 146 11.96 -0.50 5.30
N ILE A 147 13.22 -0.65 4.92
CA ILE A 147 13.96 -1.91 5.11
C ILE A 147 14.78 -1.75 6.39
N PHE A 148 14.22 -2.21 7.50
CA PHE A 148 15.00 -2.39 8.72
C PHE A 148 16.05 -3.47 8.47
N GLY A 149 17.32 -3.04 8.46
CA GLY A 149 18.49 -3.91 8.61
C GLY A 149 19.09 -4.42 7.31
N ARG A 150 19.97 -3.60 6.70
CA ARG A 150 21.29 -4.03 6.19
C ARG A 150 22.12 -2.81 5.76
N THR A 151 23.18 -2.60 6.54
CA THR A 151 24.46 -1.90 6.25
C THR A 151 24.44 -0.64 5.38
N ALA A 152 24.82 0.46 6.02
CA ALA A 152 25.19 1.76 5.46
C ALA A 152 26.19 1.65 4.30
N ASN A 153 25.68 1.71 3.06
CA ASN A 153 26.31 2.34 1.88
C ASN A 153 25.51 2.20 0.58
N ALA A 154 24.31 1.63 0.62
CA ALA A 154 23.28 1.82 -0.39
C ALA A 154 22.01 2.27 0.33
N MET A 155 21.16 3.03 -0.35
CA MET A 155 19.90 3.62 0.13
C MET A 155 20.05 5.04 0.67
N ARG A 156 19.83 6.00 -0.23
CA ARG A 156 19.01 7.17 0.14
C ARG A 156 17.69 6.59 0.64
N SER A 157 17.33 6.83 1.89
CA SER A 157 15.97 6.58 2.34
C SER A 157 15.00 7.41 1.49
N ASP A 158 13.88 6.84 1.06
CA ASP A 158 12.90 7.54 0.22
C ASP A 158 12.32 8.80 0.88
N ALA A 159 12.42 8.91 2.21
CA ALA A 159 12.15 10.14 2.95
C ALA A 159 12.95 11.34 2.40
N ALA A 160 14.18 11.12 1.92
CA ALA A 160 15.01 12.17 1.34
C ALA A 160 14.60 12.57 -0.09
N LEU A 161 13.75 11.79 -0.78
CA LEU A 161 13.28 12.10 -2.14
C LEU A 161 11.97 12.89 -2.15
N ILE A 162 11.16 12.78 -1.08
CA ILE A 162 9.89 13.50 -0.95
C ILE A 162 10.11 14.97 -0.53
N ASP A 163 11.06 15.24 0.38
CA ASP A 163 11.42 16.62 0.75
C ASP A 163 11.97 17.43 -0.44
N ASP A 164 12.64 16.76 -1.39
CA ASP A 164 13.23 17.40 -2.56
C ASP A 164 12.19 17.76 -3.64
N ALA A 165 11.00 17.12 -3.62
CA ALA A 165 9.90 17.42 -4.53
C ALA A 165 9.04 18.60 -4.04
N VAL A 166 8.90 18.77 -2.72
CA VAL A 166 8.17 19.90 -2.12
C VAL A 166 8.99 21.19 -2.12
N ALA A 167 10.33 21.10 -2.04
CA ALA A 167 11.21 22.28 -2.07
C ALA A 167 11.33 22.96 -3.45
N ARG A 168 10.92 22.32 -4.55
CA ARG A 168 11.12 22.83 -5.92
C ARG A 168 9.95 23.62 -6.53
N HIS A 169 8.79 23.67 -5.86
CA HIS A 169 7.65 24.46 -6.35
C HIS A 169 6.88 25.12 -5.19
N PRO A 170 7.39 26.24 -4.64
CA PRO A 170 6.61 27.06 -3.72
C PRO A 170 5.50 27.79 -4.48
N LYS A 171 4.29 27.77 -3.93
CA LYS A 171 3.36 28.91 -4.09
C LYS A 171 3.70 29.95 -3.05
#